data_AF-A0A178VXK6-F1
#
_entry.id   AF-A0A178VXK6-F1
#
_cell.length_a   1.000
_cell.length_b   1.000
_cell.length_c   1.000
_cell.angle_alpha   90.00
_cell.angle_beta   90.00
_cell.angle_gamma   90.00
#
_symmetry.space_group_name_H-M   'P 1'
#
loop_
_entity.id
_entity.type
_entity.pdbx_description
1 polymer ?
#
loop_
_entity_poly.entity_id
_entity_poly.type
_entity_poly.pdbx_seq_one_letter_code
_entity_poly.pdbx_strand_id
1 'polypeptide(L)'
;MAARSLWRTRTKLLVVGTALCGGSGAAFIASSDDPSTTLKLCTSIPVRLYRNTVTAASIAFDYEYSLLGLAEGSSERAKVKHEVHLRSAQKLQELCFKNGGIYIKLGQHIGQLEYLVPEEYVRTMRESMLNKCPISSYEQVCEVFKKEVGEMPDQVFAEFDPVPIASASLAQVHVARTHDGKKVAVKVQHAHMTDTAAADTAAVGVLVNTLHRIFPSFDYRWLLDEMSESLPKVGVFS
;
A
#
# COMPACT_ATOMS: atom_id res chain seq x y z
N MET A 1 18.75 21.79 5.65
CA MET A 1 19.00 20.68 4.69
C MET A 1 17.73 19.99 4.15
N ALA A 2 16.56 20.11 4.79
CA ALA A 2 15.32 19.42 4.39
C ALA A 2 14.69 19.86 3.03
N ALA A 3 14.89 21.12 2.62
CA ALA A 3 14.23 21.65 1.40
C ALA A 3 14.77 21.06 0.08
N ARG A 4 16.03 20.60 0.06
CA ARG A 4 16.66 20.02 -1.15
C ARG A 4 16.18 18.58 -1.45
N SER A 5 15.78 17.84 -0.41
CA SER A 5 15.28 16.46 -0.53
C SER A 5 13.87 16.45 -1.14
N LEU A 6 12.96 17.25 -0.61
CA LEU A 6 11.58 17.37 -1.09
C LEU A 6 11.48 17.83 -2.55
N TRP A 7 12.39 18.72 -2.98
CA TRP A 7 12.48 19.15 -4.38
C TRP A 7 12.85 17.99 -5.31
N ARG A 8 13.90 17.21 -4.97
CA ARG A 8 14.31 16.03 -5.74
C ARG A 8 13.18 14.99 -5.86
N THR A 9 12.42 14.75 -4.81
CA THR A 9 11.31 13.77 -4.82
C THR A 9 10.15 14.24 -5.70
N ARG A 10 9.81 15.53 -5.66
CA ARG A 10 8.78 16.11 -6.54
C ARG A 10 9.21 16.11 -8.00
N THR A 11 10.48 16.41 -8.30
CA THR A 11 11.01 16.33 -9.67
C THR A 11 11.00 14.89 -10.18
N LYS A 12 11.35 13.90 -9.35
CA LYS A 12 11.28 12.47 -9.73
C LYS A 12 9.85 12.02 -10.07
N LEU A 13 8.86 12.42 -9.27
CA LEU A 13 7.44 12.10 -9.52
C LEU A 13 6.90 12.76 -10.79
N LEU A 14 7.25 14.03 -11.02
CA LEU A 14 6.78 14.79 -12.19
C LEU A 14 7.36 14.23 -13.50
N VAL A 15 8.58 13.70 -13.46
CA VAL A 15 9.23 13.13 -14.64
C VAL A 15 8.76 11.70 -14.95
N VAL A 16 8.40 10.89 -13.94
CA VAL A 16 7.78 9.56 -14.15
C VAL A 16 6.41 9.69 -14.84
N GLY A 17 5.63 10.73 -14.51
CA GLY A 17 4.36 11.02 -15.19
C GLY A 17 4.52 11.32 -16.70
N THR A 18 5.59 12.02 -17.08
CA THR A 18 5.88 12.32 -18.51
C THR A 18 6.49 11.15 -19.28
N ALA A 19 7.18 10.22 -18.61
CA ALA A 19 7.82 9.07 -19.26
C ALA A 19 6.83 8.00 -19.76
N LEU A 20 5.60 7.98 -19.22
CA LEU A 20 4.58 6.98 -19.55
C LEU A 20 3.78 7.29 -20.82
N CYS A 21 3.90 8.50 -21.39
CA CYS A 21 3.10 8.93 -22.54
C CYS A 21 3.93 9.29 -23.80
N GLY A 22 5.25 9.13 -23.79
CA GLY A 22 6.11 9.40 -24.95
C GLY A 22 7.40 8.58 -24.93
N GLY A 23 8.00 8.35 -26.11
CA GLY A 23 9.21 7.50 -26.30
C GLY A 23 10.47 7.90 -25.52
N SER A 24 10.39 8.91 -24.67
CA SER A 24 11.42 9.43 -23.75
C SER A 24 11.68 8.59 -22.49
N GLY A 25 10.90 7.54 -22.23
CA GLY A 25 11.04 6.71 -21.02
C GLY A 25 12.39 6.00 -20.89
N ALA A 26 12.93 5.46 -21.97
CA ALA A 26 14.22 4.75 -21.96
C ALA A 26 15.40 5.71 -21.71
N ALA A 27 15.37 6.90 -22.32
CA ALA A 27 16.39 7.93 -22.12
C ALA A 27 16.38 8.48 -20.69
N PHE A 28 15.20 8.61 -20.09
CA PHE A 28 15.07 9.02 -18.68
C PHE A 28 15.62 7.95 -17.71
N ILE A 29 15.32 6.68 -17.95
CA ILE A 29 15.85 5.57 -17.12
C ILE A 29 17.39 5.54 -17.21
N ALA A 30 17.93 5.62 -18.42
CA ALA A 30 19.38 5.58 -18.65
C ALA A 30 20.15 6.78 -18.08
N SER A 31 19.50 7.93 -17.94
CA SER A 31 20.10 9.16 -17.40
C SER A 31 19.89 9.36 -15.90
N SER A 32 19.17 8.45 -15.23
CA SER A 32 18.91 8.54 -13.80
C SER A 32 20.10 8.07 -12.94
N ASP A 33 20.26 8.67 -11.75
CA ASP A 33 21.31 8.30 -10.78
C ASP A 33 21.22 6.82 -10.36
N ASP A 34 20.02 6.23 -10.43
CA ASP A 34 19.77 4.81 -10.16
C ASP A 34 18.76 4.26 -11.20
N PRO A 35 19.27 3.74 -12.33
CA PRO A 35 18.45 3.19 -13.40
C PRO A 35 17.60 1.99 -12.95
N SER A 36 18.08 1.21 -11.98
CA SER A 36 17.39 0.00 -11.53
C SER A 36 16.13 0.33 -10.74
N THR A 37 16.23 1.27 -9.80
CA THR A 37 15.08 1.77 -9.03
C THR A 37 14.13 2.55 -9.93
N THR A 38 14.66 3.37 -10.86
CA THR A 38 13.82 4.12 -11.81
C THR A 38 13.04 3.18 -12.73
N LEU A 39 13.64 2.10 -13.23
CA LEU A 39 12.95 1.07 -14.00
C LEU A 39 11.89 0.34 -13.16
N LYS A 40 12.22 -0.05 -11.91
CA LYS A 40 11.26 -0.65 -10.97
C LYS A 40 10.06 0.28 -10.73
N LEU A 41 10.27 1.59 -10.59
CA LEU A 41 9.21 2.58 -10.43
C LEU A 41 8.35 2.74 -11.69
N CYS A 42 8.98 2.90 -12.85
CA CYS A 42 8.30 3.07 -14.14
C CYS A 42 7.45 1.84 -14.52
N THR A 43 7.78 0.66 -14.01
CA THR A 43 7.02 -0.58 -14.26
C THR A 43 5.98 -0.85 -13.18
N SER A 44 6.31 -0.65 -11.90
CA SER A 44 5.41 -0.97 -10.78
C SER A 44 4.25 0.01 -10.61
N ILE A 45 4.48 1.32 -10.74
CA ILE A 45 3.44 2.34 -10.53
C ILE A 45 2.27 2.16 -11.51
N PRO A 46 2.49 2.04 -12.84
CA PRO A 46 1.39 1.88 -13.79
C PRO A 46 0.56 0.62 -13.52
N VAL A 47 1.22 -0.50 -13.22
CA VAL A 47 0.55 -1.77 -12.92
C VAL A 47 -0.35 -1.63 -11.69
N ARG A 48 0.12 -0.93 -10.66
CA ARG A 48 -0.63 -0.74 -9.41
C ARG A 48 -1.79 0.25 -9.59
N LEU A 49 -1.60 1.31 -10.35
CA LEU A 49 -2.67 2.25 -10.74
C LEU A 49 -3.74 1.59 -11.62
N TYR A 50 -3.31 0.74 -12.56
CA TYR A 50 -4.20 -0.04 -13.41
C TYR A 50 -5.08 -0.97 -12.56
N ARG A 51 -4.47 -1.77 -11.68
CA ARG A 51 -5.21 -2.66 -10.75
C ARG A 51 -6.21 -1.86 -9.92
N ASN A 52 -5.77 -0.74 -9.35
CA ASN A 52 -6.63 0.13 -8.54
C ASN A 52 -7.86 0.63 -9.33
N THR A 53 -7.61 1.18 -10.53
CA THR A 53 -8.66 1.74 -11.39
C THR A 53 -9.65 0.68 -11.85
N VAL A 54 -9.15 -0.49 -12.28
CA VAL A 54 -9.99 -1.62 -12.71
C VAL A 54 -10.83 -2.15 -11.55
N THR A 55 -10.24 -2.33 -10.37
CA THR A 55 -11.00 -2.79 -9.19
C THR A 55 -12.06 -1.78 -8.78
N ALA A 56 -11.73 -0.49 -8.71
CA ALA A 56 -12.67 0.57 -8.36
C ALA A 56 -13.83 0.65 -9.36
N ALA A 57 -13.54 0.64 -10.67
CA ALA A 57 -14.54 0.65 -11.72
C ALA A 57 -15.41 -0.62 -11.70
N SER A 58 -14.81 -1.80 -11.49
CA SER A 58 -15.55 -3.06 -11.37
C SER A 58 -16.49 -3.06 -10.19
N ILE A 59 -16.08 -2.53 -9.03
CA ILE A 59 -16.93 -2.41 -7.85
C ILE A 59 -18.09 -1.44 -8.14
N ALA A 60 -17.80 -0.24 -8.65
CA ALA A 60 -18.83 0.75 -8.95
C ALA A 60 -19.87 0.22 -9.95
N PHE A 61 -19.40 -0.39 -11.05
CA PHE A 61 -20.28 -1.00 -12.05
C PHE A 61 -21.13 -2.13 -11.46
N ASP A 62 -20.58 -2.95 -10.57
CA ASP A 62 -21.29 -4.06 -9.93
C ASP A 62 -22.45 -3.55 -9.04
N TYR A 63 -22.26 -2.44 -8.31
CA TYR A 63 -23.35 -1.76 -7.60
C TYR A 63 -24.41 -1.22 -8.54
N GLU A 64 -24.00 -0.46 -9.56
CA GLU A 64 -24.95 0.18 -10.49
C GLU A 64 -25.78 -0.86 -11.23
N TYR A 65 -25.13 -1.90 -11.77
CA TYR A 65 -25.79 -2.95 -12.53
C TYR A 65 -26.71 -3.82 -11.67
N SER A 66 -26.22 -4.28 -10.52
CA SER A 66 -26.96 -5.25 -9.70
C SER A 66 -28.15 -4.64 -8.97
N LEU A 67 -28.09 -3.34 -8.67
CA LEU A 67 -29.17 -2.61 -8.01
C LEU A 67 -30.10 -1.91 -9.01
N LEU A 68 -29.86 -2.06 -10.32
CA LEU A 68 -30.66 -1.44 -11.36
C LEU A 68 -32.07 -2.04 -11.38
N GLY A 69 -33.09 -1.19 -11.40
CA GLY A 69 -34.49 -1.62 -11.50
C GLY A 69 -35.10 -2.18 -10.20
N LEU A 70 -34.31 -2.31 -9.12
CA LEU A 70 -34.81 -2.80 -7.83
C LEU A 70 -35.38 -1.64 -6.99
N ALA A 71 -36.63 -1.77 -6.55
CA ALA A 71 -37.31 -0.76 -5.72
C ALA A 71 -36.57 -0.52 -4.40
N GLU A 72 -36.41 0.76 -4.04
CA GLU A 72 -35.81 1.15 -2.75
C GLU A 72 -36.62 0.60 -1.57
N GLY A 73 -35.92 0.08 -0.57
CA GLY A 73 -36.55 -0.55 0.61
C GLY A 73 -37.15 -1.95 0.39
N SER A 74 -37.11 -2.50 -0.82
CA SER A 74 -37.56 -3.88 -1.05
C SER A 74 -36.63 -4.92 -0.42
N SER A 75 -37.18 -6.05 0.04
CA SER A 75 -36.36 -7.13 0.61
C SER A 75 -35.43 -7.75 -0.43
N GLU A 76 -35.82 -7.73 -1.71
CA GLU A 76 -35.01 -8.18 -2.83
C GLU A 76 -33.78 -7.28 -3.02
N ARG A 77 -33.96 -5.95 -3.05
CA ARG A 77 -32.84 -4.99 -3.10
C ARG A 77 -31.88 -5.17 -1.94
N ALA A 78 -32.39 -5.41 -0.73
CA ALA A 78 -31.55 -5.64 0.44
C ALA A 78 -30.69 -6.90 0.31
N LYS A 79 -31.27 -8.00 -0.19
CA LYS A 79 -30.53 -9.26 -0.44
C LYS A 79 -29.45 -9.08 -1.50
N VAL A 80 -29.80 -8.49 -2.65
CA VAL A 80 -28.82 -8.26 -3.73
C VAL A 80 -27.71 -7.33 -3.25
N LYS A 81 -28.04 -6.29 -2.48
CA LYS A 81 -27.07 -5.35 -1.91
C LYS A 81 -26.07 -6.05 -0.97
N HIS A 82 -26.53 -6.96 -0.12
CA HIS A 82 -25.66 -7.80 0.72
C HIS A 82 -24.67 -8.62 -0.12
N GLU A 83 -25.14 -9.26 -1.19
CA GLU A 83 -24.27 -10.02 -2.10
C GLU A 83 -23.26 -9.13 -2.83
N VAL A 84 -23.65 -7.92 -3.22
CA VAL A 84 -22.75 -6.94 -3.86
C VAL A 84 -21.68 -6.48 -2.88
N HIS A 85 -22.06 -6.22 -1.62
CA HIS A 85 -21.11 -5.88 -0.56
C HIS A 85 -20.06 -6.95 -0.38
N LEU A 86 -20.48 -8.22 -0.27
CA LEU A 86 -19.56 -9.34 -0.04
C LEU A 86 -18.55 -9.51 -1.18
N ARG A 87 -19.00 -9.58 -2.43
CA ARG A 87 -18.07 -9.76 -3.57
C ARG A 87 -17.19 -8.53 -3.80
N SER A 88 -17.70 -7.33 -3.53
CA SER A 88 -16.91 -6.10 -3.65
C SER A 88 -15.86 -5.99 -2.55
N ALA A 89 -16.17 -6.44 -1.34
CA ALA A 89 -15.21 -6.56 -0.25
C ALA A 89 -14.06 -7.51 -0.60
N GLN A 90 -14.36 -8.66 -1.20
CA GLN A 90 -13.36 -9.61 -1.68
C GLN A 90 -12.47 -9.03 -2.80
N LYS A 91 -13.05 -8.32 -3.77
CA LYS A 91 -12.29 -7.61 -4.82
C LYS A 91 -11.32 -6.59 -4.22
N LEU A 92 -11.78 -5.82 -3.22
CA LEU A 92 -10.94 -4.85 -2.53
C LEU A 92 -9.83 -5.54 -1.71
N GLN A 93 -10.15 -6.64 -1.03
CA GLN A 93 -9.19 -7.44 -0.26
C GLN A 93 -8.07 -7.97 -1.16
N GLU A 94 -8.42 -8.51 -2.33
CA GLU A 94 -7.46 -9.00 -3.30
C GLU A 94 -6.56 -7.88 -3.82
N LEU A 95 -7.12 -6.70 -4.11
CA LEU A 95 -6.34 -5.52 -4.48
C LEU A 95 -5.35 -5.14 -3.38
N CYS A 96 -5.80 -5.15 -2.12
CA CYS A 96 -4.95 -4.83 -0.98
C CYS A 96 -3.76 -5.78 -0.85
N PHE A 97 -3.97 -7.09 -1.02
CA PHE A 97 -2.87 -8.05 -1.05
C PHE A 97 -1.96 -7.90 -2.27
N LYS A 98 -2.53 -7.70 -3.45
CA LYS A 98 -1.75 -7.54 -4.71
C LYS A 98 -0.88 -6.29 -4.73
N ASN A 99 -1.34 -5.20 -4.11
CA ASN A 99 -0.59 -3.93 -4.09
C ASN A 99 0.26 -3.75 -2.84
N GLY A 100 -0.04 -4.44 -1.72
CA GLY A 100 0.77 -4.39 -0.51
C GLY A 100 0.80 -3.02 0.18
N GLY A 101 1.67 -2.86 1.18
CA GLY A 101 2.02 -1.59 1.81
C GLY A 101 0.81 -0.81 2.32
N ILE A 102 0.65 0.41 1.82
CA ILE A 102 -0.47 1.28 2.21
C ILE A 102 -1.85 0.65 1.98
N TYR A 103 -1.99 -0.26 1.01
CA TYR A 103 -3.26 -0.93 0.77
C TYR A 103 -3.56 -2.01 1.83
N ILE A 104 -2.56 -2.69 2.38
CA ILE A 104 -2.76 -3.58 3.54
C ILE A 104 -3.24 -2.76 4.72
N LYS A 105 -2.62 -1.58 4.94
CA LYS A 105 -3.04 -0.65 5.99
C LYS A 105 -4.47 -0.15 5.79
N LEU A 106 -4.85 0.19 4.55
CA LEU A 106 -6.23 0.54 4.20
C LEU A 106 -7.21 -0.56 4.66
N GLY A 107 -6.90 -1.82 4.32
CA GLY A 107 -7.70 -2.96 4.73
C GLY A 107 -7.79 -3.10 6.25
N GLN A 108 -6.67 -2.93 6.97
CA GLN A 108 -6.66 -2.96 8.44
C GLN A 108 -7.58 -1.91 9.06
N HIS A 109 -7.56 -0.68 8.54
CA HIS A 109 -8.47 0.37 9.00
C HIS A 109 -9.92 0.09 8.63
N ILE A 110 -10.22 -0.35 7.40
CA ILE A 110 -11.58 -0.73 6.99
C ILE A 110 -12.14 -1.83 7.92
N GLY A 111 -11.30 -2.78 8.32
CA GLY A 111 -11.67 -3.84 9.27
C GLY A 111 -12.00 -3.34 10.70
N GLN A 112 -11.81 -2.06 10.99
CA GLN A 112 -12.12 -1.41 12.27
C GLN A 112 -13.29 -0.43 12.16
N LEU A 113 -13.78 -0.11 10.95
CA LEU A 113 -14.87 0.85 10.70
C LEU A 113 -16.26 0.20 10.88
N GLU A 114 -16.51 -0.39 12.05
CA GLU A 114 -17.84 -0.90 12.39
C GLU A 114 -18.90 0.19 12.32
N TYR A 115 -20.10 -0.15 11.85
CA TYR A 115 -21.25 0.75 11.66
C TYR A 115 -21.05 1.87 10.63
N LEU A 116 -19.84 2.02 10.11
CA LEU A 116 -19.44 3.03 9.16
C LEU A 116 -19.46 2.46 7.74
N VAL A 117 -18.78 1.35 7.49
CA VAL A 117 -18.85 0.65 6.20
C VAL A 117 -19.72 -0.61 6.30
N PRO A 118 -20.24 -1.15 5.17
CA PRO A 118 -21.04 -2.37 5.22
C PRO A 118 -20.29 -3.52 5.93
N GLU A 119 -21.02 -4.31 6.71
CA GLU A 119 -20.45 -5.34 7.59
C GLU A 119 -19.57 -6.34 6.81
N GLU A 120 -19.92 -6.62 5.56
CA GLU A 120 -19.19 -7.53 4.68
C GLU A 120 -17.79 -7.01 4.38
N TYR A 121 -17.60 -5.69 4.22
CA TYR A 121 -16.27 -5.08 4.09
C TYR A 121 -15.48 -5.18 5.39
N VAL A 122 -16.11 -4.85 6.51
CA VAL A 122 -15.48 -4.90 7.84
C VAL A 122 -14.97 -6.32 8.13
N ARG A 123 -15.86 -7.31 8.01
CA ARG A 123 -15.55 -8.71 8.32
C ARG A 123 -14.48 -9.28 7.39
N THR A 124 -14.65 -9.10 6.08
CA THR A 124 -13.69 -9.60 5.08
C THR A 124 -12.28 -9.05 5.35
N MET A 125 -12.17 -7.75 5.64
CA MET A 125 -10.88 -7.13 5.90
C MET A 125 -10.30 -7.52 7.25
N ARG A 126 -11.11 -7.58 8.30
CA ARG A 126 -10.69 -8.00 9.63
C ARG A 126 -10.12 -9.40 9.63
N GLU A 127 -10.83 -10.35 9.01
CA GLU A 127 -10.43 -11.75 8.95
C GLU A 127 -9.08 -11.94 8.24
N SER A 128 -8.79 -11.16 7.20
CA SER A 128 -7.60 -11.35 6.38
C SER A 128 -6.44 -10.42 6.69
N MET A 129 -6.68 -9.15 6.99
CA MET A 129 -5.63 -8.11 7.06
C MET A 129 -5.09 -7.88 8.47
N LEU A 130 -5.90 -8.15 9.50
CA LEU A 130 -5.45 -8.06 10.89
C LEU A 130 -4.79 -9.37 11.35
N ASN A 131 -5.18 -10.50 10.77
CA ASN A 131 -4.65 -11.82 11.14
C ASN A 131 -3.47 -12.30 10.29
N LYS A 132 -3.18 -11.65 9.15
CA LYS A 132 -2.09 -12.04 8.24
C LYS A 132 -1.25 -10.82 7.87
N CYS A 133 -0.11 -10.65 8.53
CA CYS A 133 0.87 -9.63 8.13
C CYS A 133 1.80 -10.20 7.04
N PRO A 134 2.12 -9.42 6.00
CA PRO A 134 3.07 -9.85 4.98
C PRO A 134 4.46 -10.07 5.59
N ILE A 135 5.23 -11.00 5.05
CA ILE A 135 6.64 -11.19 5.43
C ILE A 135 7.47 -10.98 4.16
N SER A 136 8.40 -10.02 4.22
CA SER A 136 9.41 -9.81 3.20
C SER A 136 10.45 -10.92 3.26
N SER A 137 10.91 -11.33 2.07
CA SER A 137 12.03 -12.28 1.97
C SER A 137 13.31 -11.64 2.50
N TYR A 138 14.28 -12.48 2.89
CA TYR A 138 15.56 -11.98 3.40
C TYR A 138 16.31 -11.15 2.35
N GLU A 139 16.16 -11.47 1.06
CA GLU A 139 16.73 -10.69 -0.04
C GLU A 139 16.16 -9.26 -0.05
N GLN A 140 14.86 -9.10 0.16
CA GLN A 140 14.22 -7.78 0.26
C GLN A 140 14.69 -7.01 1.50
N VAL A 141 14.93 -7.70 2.62
CA VAL A 141 15.54 -7.10 3.82
C VAL A 141 16.94 -6.56 3.50
N CYS A 142 17.77 -7.37 2.83
CA CYS A 142 19.10 -6.95 2.39
C CYS A 142 19.06 -5.78 1.41
N GLU A 143 18.11 -5.75 0.46
CA GLU A 143 17.92 -4.61 -0.46
C GLU A 143 17.65 -3.32 0.32
N VAL A 144 16.79 -3.37 1.35
CA VAL A 144 16.47 -2.21 2.21
C VAL A 144 17.70 -1.75 2.99
N PHE A 145 18.44 -2.68 3.60
CA PHE A 145 19.70 -2.38 4.30
C PHE A 145 20.73 -1.70 3.39
N LYS A 146 20.96 -2.26 2.21
CA LYS A 146 21.90 -1.70 1.24
C LYS A 146 21.49 -0.31 0.78
N LYS A 147 20.18 -0.05 0.65
CA LYS A 147 19.64 1.25 0.23
C LYS A 147 19.74 2.31 1.33
N GLU A 148 19.47 1.95 2.58
CA GLU A 148 19.36 2.92 3.68
C GLU A 148 20.66 3.07 4.49
N VAL A 149 21.41 1.97 4.66
CA VAL A 149 22.64 1.89 5.47
C VAL A 149 23.89 1.81 4.58
N GLY A 150 23.76 1.29 3.36
CA GLY A 150 24.88 1.10 2.42
C GLY A 150 25.61 -0.24 2.56
N GLU A 151 25.27 -1.02 3.58
CA GLU A 151 25.90 -2.29 3.94
C GLU A 151 24.85 -3.39 4.11
N MET A 152 25.29 -4.66 4.10
CA MET A 152 24.43 -5.81 4.34
C MET A 152 24.21 -6.05 5.84
N PRO A 153 23.11 -6.72 6.27
CA PRO A 153 22.82 -6.92 7.69
C PRO A 153 23.96 -7.59 8.49
N ASP A 154 24.68 -8.52 7.86
CA ASP A 154 25.84 -9.25 8.40
C ASP A 154 27.13 -8.42 8.49
N GLN A 155 27.16 -7.23 7.88
CA GLN A 155 28.25 -6.27 8.03
C GLN A 155 27.95 -5.25 9.14
N VAL A 156 26.67 -4.93 9.34
CA VAL A 156 26.20 -3.98 10.36
C VAL A 156 26.13 -4.62 11.75
N PHE A 157 25.83 -5.93 11.81
CA PHE A 157 25.64 -6.69 13.04
C PHE A 157 26.56 -7.91 13.07
N ALA A 158 27.01 -8.29 14.27
CA ALA A 158 27.78 -9.52 14.48
C ALA A 158 26.94 -10.78 14.21
N GLU A 159 25.64 -10.73 14.50
CA GLU A 159 24.67 -11.77 14.18
C GLU A 159 23.38 -11.11 13.73
N PHE A 160 22.74 -11.61 12.68
CA PHE A 160 21.42 -11.17 12.22
C PHE A 160 20.57 -12.39 11.87
N ASP A 161 19.40 -12.52 12.49
CA ASP A 161 18.47 -13.61 12.20
C ASP A 161 17.67 -13.30 10.92
N PRO A 162 17.80 -14.09 9.84
CA PRO A 162 17.05 -13.86 8.61
C PRO A 162 15.54 -14.09 8.79
N VAL A 163 15.11 -14.79 9.84
CA VAL A 163 13.70 -15.03 10.15
C VAL A 163 13.17 -13.92 11.06
N PRO A 164 12.12 -13.18 10.67
CA PRO A 164 11.55 -12.15 11.54
C PRO A 164 10.84 -12.77 12.73
N ILE A 165 10.98 -12.15 13.91
CA ILE A 165 10.24 -12.51 15.13
C ILE A 165 8.84 -11.93 15.17
N ALA A 166 8.58 -10.87 14.39
CA ALA A 166 7.28 -10.25 14.26
C ALA A 166 7.17 -9.56 12.88
N SER A 167 5.96 -9.45 12.36
CA SER A 167 5.67 -8.63 11.19
C SER A 167 4.43 -7.77 11.40
N ALA A 168 4.44 -6.58 10.82
CA ALA A 168 3.33 -5.64 10.77
C ALA A 168 3.11 -5.20 9.32
N SER A 169 2.08 -4.39 9.06
CA SER A 169 1.78 -3.94 7.70
C SER A 169 2.90 -3.14 7.03
N LEU A 170 3.76 -2.47 7.81
CA LEU A 170 4.78 -1.58 7.28
C LEU A 170 6.22 -2.07 7.40
N ALA A 171 6.47 -2.95 8.35
CA ALA A 171 7.80 -3.39 8.70
C ALA A 171 7.72 -4.74 9.39
N GLN A 172 8.84 -5.45 9.35
CA GLN A 172 9.08 -6.64 10.14
C GLN A 172 10.23 -6.44 11.10
N VAL A 173 10.26 -7.21 12.17
CA VAL A 173 11.25 -7.11 13.24
C VAL A 173 12.10 -8.36 13.25
N HIS A 174 13.41 -8.17 13.18
CA HIS A 174 14.43 -9.22 13.26
C HIS A 174 15.18 -9.14 14.59
N VAL A 175 15.77 -10.26 14.99
CA VAL A 175 16.71 -10.29 16.11
C VAL A 175 18.12 -10.13 15.56
N ALA A 176 18.92 -9.29 16.20
CA ALA A 176 20.33 -9.15 15.86
C ALA A 176 21.19 -9.00 17.11
N ARG A 177 22.50 -9.12 16.94
CA ARG A 177 23.53 -8.85 17.95
C ARG A 177 24.53 -7.83 17.41
N THR A 178 24.77 -6.76 18.15
CA THR A 178 25.81 -5.78 17.79
C THR A 178 27.20 -6.37 17.98
N HIS A 179 28.22 -5.77 17.36
CA HIS A 179 29.63 -6.17 17.56
C HIS A 179 30.08 -6.07 19.03
N ASP A 180 29.45 -5.19 19.82
CA ASP A 180 29.66 -5.07 21.26
C ASP A 180 28.92 -6.16 22.08
N GLY A 181 28.28 -7.13 21.43
CA GLY A 181 27.62 -8.28 22.05
C GLY A 181 26.17 -8.06 22.50
N LYS A 182 25.61 -6.86 22.34
CA LYS A 182 24.25 -6.52 22.78
C LYS A 182 23.19 -7.11 21.85
N LYS A 183 22.20 -7.80 22.40
CA LYS A 183 21.02 -8.28 21.66
C LYS A 183 20.05 -7.13 21.40
N VAL A 184 19.63 -6.96 20.14
CA VAL A 184 18.75 -5.87 19.69
C VAL A 184 17.62 -6.40 18.82
N ALA A 185 16.52 -5.64 18.77
CA ALA A 185 15.43 -5.85 17.83
C ALA A 185 15.59 -4.84 16.69
N VAL A 186 15.62 -5.33 15.44
CA VAL A 186 15.87 -4.50 14.26
C VAL A 186 14.59 -4.44 13.42
N LYS A 187 13.98 -3.26 13.36
CA LYS A 187 12.79 -3.02 12.54
C LYS A 187 13.19 -2.67 11.12
N VAL A 188 12.79 -3.49 10.16
CA VAL A 188 13.07 -3.32 8.73
C VAL A 188 11.77 -3.03 7.99
N GLN A 189 11.71 -1.90 7.29
CA GLN A 189 10.53 -1.54 6.49
C GLN A 189 10.44 -2.46 5.26
N HIS A 190 9.21 -2.78 4.83
CA HIS A 190 9.07 -3.55 3.60
C HIS A 190 9.46 -2.71 2.36
N ALA A 191 10.25 -3.29 1.46
CA ALA A 191 10.80 -2.58 0.29
C ALA A 191 9.75 -1.85 -0.57
N HIS A 192 8.57 -2.45 -0.74
CA HIS A 192 7.49 -1.89 -1.55
C HIS A 192 6.87 -0.60 -0.98
N MET A 193 7.17 -0.25 0.28
CA MET A 193 6.61 0.92 0.94
C MET A 193 7.30 2.23 0.62
N THR A 194 8.62 2.23 0.40
CA THR A 194 9.37 3.50 0.36
C THR A 194 9.33 4.14 -1.03
N ASP A 195 9.35 3.33 -2.09
CA ASP A 195 9.50 3.82 -3.45
C ASP A 195 8.20 4.30 -4.08
N THR A 196 7.06 3.70 -3.70
CA THR A 196 5.78 3.94 -4.36
C THR A 196 4.74 4.63 -3.49
N ALA A 197 5.05 4.87 -2.20
CA ALA A 197 4.11 5.43 -1.23
C ALA A 197 3.39 6.71 -1.71
N ALA A 198 4.11 7.64 -2.33
CA ALA A 198 3.52 8.89 -2.80
C ALA A 198 2.47 8.66 -3.90
N ALA A 199 2.78 7.81 -4.89
CA ALA A 199 1.84 7.46 -5.96
C ALA A 199 0.66 6.65 -5.43
N ASP A 200 0.91 5.74 -4.49
CA ASP A 200 -0.15 4.94 -3.89
C ASP A 200 -1.09 5.74 -3.02
N THR A 201 -0.59 6.73 -2.29
CA THR A 201 -1.42 7.59 -1.44
C THR A 201 -2.45 8.32 -2.31
N ALA A 202 -2.01 8.86 -3.46
CA ALA A 202 -2.92 9.46 -4.43
C ALA A 202 -3.92 8.43 -5.01
N ALA A 203 -3.45 7.23 -5.33
CA ALA A 203 -4.29 6.15 -5.87
C ALA A 203 -5.35 5.66 -4.88
N VAL A 204 -4.98 5.49 -3.61
CA VAL A 204 -5.89 5.15 -2.51
C VAL A 204 -6.91 6.26 -2.33
N GLY A 205 -6.53 7.54 -2.52
CA GLY A 205 -7.47 8.66 -2.57
C GLY A 205 -8.58 8.48 -3.61
N VAL A 206 -8.23 8.02 -4.82
CA VAL A 206 -9.24 7.70 -5.86
C VAL A 206 -10.17 6.58 -5.41
N LEU A 207 -9.64 5.55 -4.75
CA LEU A 207 -10.42 4.41 -4.29
C LEU A 207 -11.38 4.81 -3.16
N VAL A 208 -10.91 5.55 -2.17
CA VAL A 208 -11.74 6.06 -1.06
C VAL A 208 -12.81 7.02 -1.57
N ASN A 209 -12.48 7.89 -2.53
CA ASN A 209 -13.47 8.78 -3.15
C ASN A 209 -14.52 8.00 -3.97
N THR A 210 -14.12 6.94 -4.65
CA THR A 210 -15.05 6.04 -5.35
C THR A 210 -15.97 5.35 -4.34
N LEU A 211 -15.42 4.86 -3.24
CA LEU A 211 -16.18 4.23 -2.16
C LEU A 211 -17.19 5.21 -1.54
N HIS A 212 -16.80 6.46 -1.30
CA HIS A 212 -17.69 7.50 -0.77
C HIS A 212 -18.84 7.83 -1.73
N ARG A 213 -18.61 7.80 -3.04
CA ARG A 213 -19.68 7.95 -4.05
C ARG A 213 -20.71 6.81 -3.96
N ILE A 214 -20.26 5.59 -3.68
CA ILE A 214 -21.13 4.41 -3.55
C ILE A 214 -21.82 4.40 -2.17
N PHE A 215 -21.13 4.83 -1.12
CA PHE A 215 -21.60 4.86 0.27
C PHE A 215 -21.52 6.27 0.86
N PRO A 216 -22.44 7.17 0.48
CA PRO A 216 -22.41 8.56 0.93
C PRO A 216 -22.79 8.76 2.39
N SER A 217 -23.21 7.69 3.10
CA SER A 217 -23.77 7.76 4.46
C SER A 217 -22.82 8.36 5.49
N PHE A 218 -21.51 8.28 5.27
CA PHE A 218 -20.52 8.91 6.13
C PHE A 218 -19.26 9.30 5.36
N ASP A 219 -18.54 10.28 5.88
CA ASP A 219 -17.30 10.79 5.31
C ASP A 219 -16.09 10.06 5.90
N TYR A 220 -15.56 9.08 5.18
CA TYR A 220 -14.34 8.35 5.57
C TYR A 220 -13.06 8.94 4.97
N ARG A 221 -13.12 10.14 4.35
CA ARG A 221 -11.94 10.73 3.70
C ARG A 221 -10.82 11.06 4.68
N TRP A 222 -11.17 11.31 5.96
CA TRP A 222 -10.19 11.47 7.05
C TRP A 222 -9.25 10.27 7.18
N LEU A 223 -9.68 9.07 6.75
CA LEU A 223 -8.84 7.87 6.75
C LEU A 223 -7.60 8.05 5.88
N LEU A 224 -7.69 8.83 4.81
CA LEU A 224 -6.55 9.13 3.94
C LEU A 224 -5.48 9.93 4.67
N ASP A 225 -5.90 10.88 5.51
CA ASP A 225 -4.98 11.72 6.28
C ASP A 225 -4.26 10.88 7.36
N GLU A 226 -5.02 10.07 8.09
CA GLU A 226 -4.49 9.12 9.09
C GLU A 226 -3.49 8.15 8.47
N MET A 227 -3.86 7.55 7.33
CA MET A 227 -2.98 6.63 6.62
C MET A 227 -1.71 7.32 6.13
N SER A 228 -1.83 8.53 5.60
CA SER A 228 -0.70 9.31 5.09
C SER A 228 0.27 9.71 6.18
N GLU A 229 -0.23 10.12 7.35
CA GLU A 229 0.59 10.48 8.51
C GLU A 229 1.40 9.28 9.05
N SER A 230 0.79 8.11 8.97
CA SER A 230 1.36 6.87 9.47
C SER A 230 2.41 6.20 8.56
N LEU A 231 2.60 6.73 7.33
CA LEU A 231 3.63 6.24 6.43
C LEU A 231 5.02 6.65 6.95
N PRO A 232 6.03 5.77 6.81
CA PRO A 232 7.38 6.12 7.21
C PRO A 232 7.84 7.37 6.46
N LYS A 233 8.17 8.42 7.21
CA LYS A 233 8.85 9.59 6.66
C LYS A 233 10.25 9.12 6.28
N VAL A 234 10.61 9.25 5.01
CA VAL A 234 11.90 8.80 4.46
C VAL A 234 13.04 9.25 5.39
N GLY A 235 13.76 8.27 5.97
CA GLY A 235 15.01 8.51 6.71
C GLY A 235 14.94 8.61 8.24
N VAL A 236 14.15 7.80 8.94
CA VAL A 236 14.27 7.70 10.41
C VAL A 236 14.19 6.24 10.86
N PHE A 237 15.34 5.64 11.19
CA PHE A 237 15.38 4.47 12.07
C PHE A 237 15.02 4.91 13.49
N SER A 238 14.27 4.05 14.19
CA SER A 238 14.08 4.08 15.65
C SER A 238 14.16 2.64 16.14
#